data_AF-A0A4Y5Z4B5-F1
#
_entry.id   AF-A0A4Y5Z4B5-F1
#
_cell.length_a   1.000
_cell.length_b   1.000
_cell.length_c   1.000
_cell.angle_alpha   90.00
_cell.angle_beta   90.00
_cell.angle_gamma   90.00
#
_symmetry.space_group_name_H-M   'P 1'
#
loop_
_entity.id
_entity.type
_entity.pdbx_description
1 polymer ?
#
loop_
_entity_poly.entity_id
_entity_poly.type
_entity_poly.pdbx_seq_one_letter_code
_entity_poly.pdbx_strand_id
1 'polypeptide(L)'
;MSPTIAAFLAVIYGFVYYVMARGLIGRVMDVDPEYAGRWTRPTWHARAGNSFAILQILLTMSLPKPAYPTPLKWRLWIARIMLWLWPFVLLAVLVLPGAGTR
;
A
#
# COMPACT_ATOMS: atom_id res chain seq x y z
N MET A 1 -23.22 -10.37 6.34
CA MET A 1 -22.50 -10.07 5.08
C MET A 1 -21.97 -11.38 4.52
N SER A 2 -22.19 -11.69 3.24
CA SER A 2 -21.78 -12.98 2.66
C SER A 2 -20.24 -13.11 2.64
N PRO A 3 -19.67 -14.31 2.90
CA PRO A 3 -18.22 -14.57 2.82
C PRO A 3 -17.62 -14.13 1.48
N THR A 4 -18.35 -14.34 0.39
CA THR A 4 -17.95 -13.97 -0.96
C THR A 4 -17.78 -12.46 -1.12
N ILE A 5 -18.67 -11.67 -0.49
CA ILE A 5 -18.59 -10.20 -0.52
C ILE A 5 -17.36 -9.74 0.26
N ALA A 6 -17.06 -10.35 1.42
CA ALA A 6 -15.88 -10.00 2.20
C ALA A 6 -14.59 -10.29 1.44
N ALA A 7 -14.49 -11.45 0.80
CA ALA A 7 -13.35 -11.81 -0.05
C ALA A 7 -13.20 -10.85 -1.25
N PHE A 8 -14.31 -10.50 -1.91
CA PHE A 8 -14.29 -9.59 -3.06
C PHE A 8 -13.84 -8.18 -2.66
N LEU A 9 -14.33 -7.65 -1.52
CA LEU A 9 -13.88 -6.37 -0.98
C LEU A 9 -12.41 -6.40 -0.60
N ALA A 10 -11.89 -7.50 -0.05
CA ALA A 10 -10.47 -7.65 0.27
C ALA A 10 -9.59 -7.65 -0.99
N VAL A 11 -10.05 -8.27 -2.09
CA VAL A 11 -9.35 -8.22 -3.38
C VAL A 11 -9.32 -6.80 -3.93
N ILE A 12 -10.47 -6.09 -3.94
CA ILE A 12 -10.54 -4.69 -4.38
C ILE A 12 -9.61 -3.82 -3.51
N TYR A 13 -9.65 -4.02 -2.20
CA TYR A 13 -8.81 -3.31 -1.25
C TYR A 13 -7.31 -3.51 -1.55
N GLY A 14 -6.88 -4.76 -1.71
CA GLY A 14 -5.51 -5.09 -2.07
C GLY A 14 -5.09 -4.51 -3.42
N PHE A 15 -5.97 -4.52 -4.41
CA PHE A 15 -5.71 -3.91 -5.72
C PHE A 15 -5.53 -2.39 -5.63
N VAL A 16 -6.43 -1.69 -4.91
CA VAL A 16 -6.33 -0.24 -4.70
C VAL A 16 -5.04 0.11 -3.95
N TYR A 17 -4.72 -0.63 -2.90
CA TYR A 17 -3.47 -0.49 -2.17
C TYR A 17 -2.26 -0.66 -3.09
N TYR A 18 -2.24 -1.73 -3.90
CA TYR A 18 -1.16 -2.02 -4.83
C TYR A 18 -0.92 -0.90 -5.83
N VAL A 19 -1.98 -0.40 -6.49
CA VAL A 19 -1.88 0.69 -7.47
C VAL A 19 -1.36 1.97 -6.81
N MET A 20 -1.85 2.32 -5.62
CA MET A 20 -1.38 3.50 -4.90
C MET A 20 0.08 3.38 -4.45
N ALA A 21 0.44 2.27 -3.82
CA ALA A 21 1.79 2.04 -3.32
C ALA A 21 2.83 2.01 -4.45
N ARG A 22 2.48 1.40 -5.58
CA ARG A 22 3.32 1.38 -6.78
C ARG A 22 3.56 2.78 -7.35
N GLY A 23 2.52 3.60 -7.46
CA GLY A 23 2.65 5.00 -7.88
C GLY A 23 3.48 5.83 -6.90
N LEU A 24 3.56 5.42 -5.63
CA LEU A 24 4.34 6.10 -4.62
C LEU A 24 5.86 5.98 -4.86
N ILE A 25 6.34 4.81 -5.28
CA ILE A 25 7.77 4.58 -5.56
C ILE A 25 8.27 5.59 -6.59
N GLY A 26 7.59 5.68 -7.74
CA GLY A 26 7.98 6.59 -8.82
C GLY A 26 8.02 8.04 -8.35
N ARG A 27 6.98 8.49 -7.66
CA ARG A 27 6.92 9.88 -7.15
C ARG A 27 7.99 10.18 -6.11
N VAL A 28 8.32 9.22 -5.22
CA VAL A 28 9.41 9.38 -4.26
C VAL A 28 10.75 9.47 -4.99
N MET A 29 10.99 8.61 -5.99
CA MET A 29 12.19 8.68 -6.82
C MET A 29 12.30 10.00 -7.61
N ASP A 30 11.17 10.59 -8.00
CA ASP A 30 11.14 11.84 -8.76
C ASP A 30 11.43 13.08 -7.88
N VAL A 31 11.07 13.05 -6.60
CA VAL A 31 11.25 14.19 -5.68
C VAL A 31 12.45 14.06 -4.76
N ASP A 32 12.97 12.85 -4.56
CA ASP A 32 14.05 12.58 -3.61
C ASP A 32 15.21 11.86 -4.30
N PRO A 33 16.32 12.57 -4.58
CA PRO A 33 17.47 12.00 -5.28
C PRO A 33 18.17 10.90 -4.46
N GLU A 34 17.97 10.84 -3.14
CA GLU A 34 18.48 9.75 -2.31
C GLU A 34 17.85 8.39 -2.67
N TYR A 35 16.64 8.42 -3.20
CA TYR A 35 15.90 7.24 -3.64
C TYR A 35 15.91 7.07 -5.16
N ALA A 36 16.34 8.09 -5.90
CA ALA A 36 16.57 7.99 -7.34
C ALA A 36 17.67 6.95 -7.62
N GLY A 37 17.40 6.00 -8.52
CA GLY A 37 18.34 4.93 -8.88
C GLY A 37 18.54 3.83 -7.81
N ARG A 38 18.04 4.02 -6.59
CA ARG A 38 18.11 3.01 -5.51
C ARG A 38 17.22 1.78 -5.79
N TRP A 39 16.12 2.02 -6.51
CA TRP A 39 15.21 0.97 -6.97
C TRP A 39 14.91 1.14 -8.45
N THR A 40 14.44 0.06 -9.08
CA THR A 40 13.93 0.13 -10.45
C THR A 40 12.61 0.88 -10.46
N ARG A 41 12.42 1.82 -11.41
CA ARG A 41 11.12 2.44 -11.61
C ARG A 41 10.07 1.35 -11.88
N PRO A 42 8.91 1.40 -11.21
CA PRO A 42 7.88 0.38 -11.41
C PRO A 42 7.35 0.41 -12.86
N THR A 43 7.59 -0.67 -13.61
CA THR A 43 7.01 -0.93 -14.95
C THR A 43 5.61 -1.53 -14.84
N TRP A 44 4.92 -1.93 -15.92
CA TRP A 44 3.62 -2.62 -15.81
C TRP A 44 3.71 -3.96 -15.06
N HIS A 45 4.78 -4.72 -15.30
CA HIS A 45 5.02 -6.03 -14.67
C HIS A 45 5.39 -5.91 -13.20
N ALA A 46 4.72 -6.67 -12.32
CA ALA A 46 5.07 -6.78 -10.91
C ALA A 46 6.49 -7.36 -10.78
N ARG A 47 7.35 -6.73 -9.99
CA ARG A 47 8.68 -7.23 -9.62
C ARG A 47 8.81 -7.24 -8.11
N ALA A 48 9.38 -8.30 -7.54
CA ALA A 48 9.59 -8.44 -6.10
C ALA A 48 10.35 -7.26 -5.48
N GLY A 49 11.29 -6.66 -6.22
CA GLY A 49 12.01 -5.45 -5.79
C GLY A 49 11.11 -4.24 -5.55
N ASN A 50 9.98 -4.13 -6.25
CA ASN A 50 9.02 -3.04 -6.03
C ASN A 50 8.29 -3.19 -4.69
N SER A 51 8.00 -4.44 -4.28
CA SER A 51 7.37 -4.72 -3.00
C SER A 51 8.30 -4.36 -1.84
N PHE A 52 9.59 -4.67 -1.95
CA PHE A 52 10.58 -4.28 -0.95
C PHE A 52 10.75 -2.75 -0.87
N ALA A 53 10.81 -2.07 -2.02
CA ALA A 53 10.86 -0.60 -2.08
C ALA A 53 9.64 0.05 -1.40
N ILE A 54 8.43 -0.46 -1.66
CA ILE A 54 7.19 0.00 -1.01
C ILE A 54 7.29 -0.16 0.51
N LEU A 55 7.68 -1.34 0.99
CA LEU A 55 7.82 -1.59 2.43
C LEU A 55 8.85 -0.65 3.06
N GLN A 56 9.99 -0.46 2.41
CA GLN A 56 11.02 0.46 2.89
C GLN A 56 10.48 1.89 2.97
N ILE A 57 9.80 2.39 1.95
CA ILE A 57 9.22 3.74 1.94
C ILE A 57 8.14 3.89 3.03
N LEU A 58 7.23 2.92 3.14
CA LEU A 58 6.08 3.01 4.05
C LEU A 58 6.49 2.82 5.51
N LEU A 59 7.49 1.98 5.82
CA LEU A 59 7.96 1.73 7.17
C LEU A 59 9.01 2.75 7.65
N THR A 60 9.64 3.49 6.74
CA THR A 60 10.63 4.52 7.11
C THR A 60 9.95 5.75 7.70
N MET A 61 10.02 5.89 9.03
CA MET A 61 9.35 6.98 9.76
C MET A 61 9.94 8.38 9.48
N SER A 62 11.14 8.47 8.90
CA SER A 62 11.71 9.74 8.44
C SER A 62 11.04 10.29 7.17
N LEU A 63 10.17 9.51 6.53
CA LEU A 63 9.31 9.97 5.44
C LEU A 63 7.91 10.33 5.96
N PRO A 64 7.23 11.33 5.37
CA PRO A 64 7.72 12.17 4.27
C PRO A 64 8.68 13.27 4.75
N LYS A 65 9.67 13.61 3.93
CA LYS A 65 10.56 14.75 4.20
C LYS A 65 9.77 16.07 4.14
N PRO A 66 10.19 17.13 4.88
CA PRO A 66 9.50 18.43 4.85
C PRO A 66 9.38 19.04 3.46
N ALA A 67 10.37 18.79 2.58
CA ALA A 67 10.40 19.29 1.20
C ALA A 67 9.42 18.57 0.24
N TYR A 68 8.78 17.47 0.66
CA TYR A 68 7.87 16.75 -0.24
C TYR A 68 6.62 17.58 -0.56
N PRO A 69 6.11 17.50 -1.80
CA PRO A 69 4.87 18.16 -2.17
C PRO A 69 3.71 17.58 -1.36
N THR A 70 2.80 18.44 -0.90
CA THR A 70 1.64 18.07 -0.06
C THR A 70 0.84 16.87 -0.60
N PRO A 71 0.56 16.75 -1.91
CA PRO A 71 -0.12 15.57 -2.46
C PRO A 71 0.64 14.25 -2.24
N LEU A 72 1.97 14.27 -2.27
CA LEU A 72 2.78 13.08 -2.00
C LEU A 72 2.75 12.71 -0.53
N LYS A 73 2.82 13.70 0.36
CA LYS A 73 2.69 13.50 1.82
C LYS A 73 1.38 12.80 2.16
N TRP A 74 0.26 13.30 1.62
CA TRP A 74 -1.06 12.69 1.80
C TRP A 74 -1.14 11.27 1.29
N ARG A 75 -0.63 11.01 0.07
CA ARG A 75 -0.60 9.65 -0.49
C ARG A 75 0.20 8.68 0.38
N LEU A 76 1.34 9.13 0.91
CA LEU A 76 2.19 8.32 1.78
C LEU A 76 1.46 8.01 3.10
N TRP A 77 0.76 8.99 3.65
CA TRP A 77 -0.04 8.81 4.86
C TRP A 77 -1.22 7.85 4.65
N ILE A 78 -1.98 8.01 3.56
CA ILE A 78 -3.09 7.11 3.21
C ILE A 78 -2.57 5.68 2.98
N ALA A 79 -1.48 5.52 2.23
CA ALA A 79 -0.90 4.21 1.96
C ALA A 79 -0.42 3.52 3.24
N ARG A 80 0.12 4.28 4.20
CA ARG A 80 0.43 3.75 5.54
C ARG A 80 -0.83 3.28 6.25
N ILE A 81 -1.87 4.10 6.33
CA ILE A 81 -3.12 3.70 7.00
C ILE A 81 -3.68 2.43 6.38
N MET A 82 -3.66 2.32 5.06
CA MET A 82 -4.11 1.10 4.40
C MET A 82 -3.25 -0.12 4.77
N LEU A 83 -1.92 0.04 4.81
CA LEU A 83 -1.05 -1.03 5.29
C LEU A 83 -1.38 -1.44 6.73
N TRP A 84 -1.62 -0.47 7.62
CA TRP A 84 -1.98 -0.71 9.03
C TRP A 84 -3.38 -1.31 9.21
N LEU A 85 -4.30 -1.04 8.29
CA LEU A 85 -5.64 -1.63 8.27
C LEU A 85 -5.67 -3.06 7.73
N TRP A 86 -4.61 -3.50 7.04
CA TRP A 86 -4.52 -4.83 6.44
C TRP A 86 -4.85 -5.99 7.42
N PRO A 87 -4.35 -6.01 8.67
CA PRO A 87 -4.71 -7.06 9.63
C PRO A 87 -6.21 -7.11 9.93
N PHE A 88 -6.88 -5.96 9.99
CA PHE A 88 -8.33 -5.89 10.20
C PHE A 88 -9.11 -6.41 8.99
N VAL A 89 -8.63 -6.12 7.77
CA VAL A 89 -9.22 -6.68 6.54
C VAL A 89 -9.09 -8.20 6.54
N LEU A 90 -7.92 -8.74 6.92
CA LEU A 90 -7.74 -10.19 7.05
C LEU A 90 -8.66 -10.80 8.10
N LEU A 91 -8.75 -10.20 9.29
CA LEU A 91 -9.66 -10.66 10.35
C LEU A 91 -11.12 -10.62 9.89
N ALA A 92 -11.54 -9.55 9.21
CA ALA A 92 -12.89 -9.44 8.67
C ALA A 92 -13.18 -10.58 7.66
N VAL A 93 -12.25 -10.89 6.77
CA VAL A 93 -12.39 -12.00 5.81
C VAL A 93 -12.42 -13.37 6.51
N LEU A 94 -11.63 -13.56 7.56
CA LEU A 94 -11.52 -14.86 8.25
C LEU A 94 -12.65 -15.12 9.25
N VAL A 95 -13.14 -14.09 9.93
CA VAL A 95 -14.08 -14.23 11.08
C VAL A 95 -15.53 -14.00 10.69
N LEU A 96 -15.81 -13.02 9.81
CA LEU A 96 -17.20 -12.69 9.44
C LEU A 96 -17.96 -13.80 8.70
N PRO A 97 -17.33 -14.70 7.91
CA PRO A 97 -18.01 -15.84 7.32
C PRO A 97 -18.65 -16.80 8.34
N GLY A 98 -18.08 -16.90 9.54
CA GLY A 98 -18.52 -17.84 10.59
C GLY A 98 -19.59 -17.28 11.54
N ALA A 99 -19.85 -15.97 11.52
CA ALA A 99 -20.76 -15.31 12.47
C ALA A 99 -22.26 -15.42 12.09
N GLY A 100 -22.60 -16.04 10.96
CA GLY A 100 -23.97 -16.18 10.45
C GLY A 100 -24.49 -17.62 10.34
N THR A 101 -23.80 -18.60 10.91
CA THR A 101 -24.16 -20.03 10.85
C THR A 101 -24.28 -20.69 12.23
N ARG A 102 -24.71 -19.94 13.24
CA ARG A 102 -25.17 -20.51 14.51
C ARG A 102 -26.57 -20.03 14.82
#